data_AF-A0AAU8FE56-F1
#
_entry.id   AF-A0AAU8FE56-F1
#
_cell.length_a   1.000
_cell.length_b   1.000
_cell.length_c   1.000
_cell.angle_alpha   90.00
_cell.angle_beta   90.00
_cell.angle_gamma   90.00
#
_symmetry.space_group_name_H-M   'P 1'
#
loop_
_entity.id
_entity.type
_entity.pdbx_description
1 polymer ?
#
loop_
_entity_poly.entity_id
_entity_poly.type
_entity_poly.pdbx_seq_one_letter_code
_entity_poly.pdbx_strand_id
1 'polypeptide(L)'
;MKNLLILFSRQIWSENFSSLFKRINTRGSFEAGRITFVSIIIGVLTTLGQGAIAQAPRQFGFQGFVGMKTDNQVGFYLNGAWRMWANDQGQVITPGGVLQVSDQRLKKNTVAVTESISKLKGLTGYYYYWIDAKQDQRKQTGLIAQETEKYFPELVVTAKDGYKAVNYIGLIPHLIEAIKELDKKTEEIADLKKELASVREMNKKLSTLEASVKELLAGQERFSNQTGK
;
A
#
# COMPACT_ATOMS: atom_id res chain seq x y z
N MET A 1 -14.70 -54.76 -54.21
CA MET A 1 -13.34 -54.38 -54.64
C MET A 1 -13.38 -52.96 -55.22
N LYS A 2 -12.54 -52.06 -54.69
CA LYS A 2 -12.10 -50.74 -55.25
C LYS A 2 -13.14 -49.59 -55.13
N ASN A 3 -12.98 -48.67 -54.17
CA ASN A 3 -12.17 -47.42 -54.19
C ASN A 3 -12.72 -46.34 -55.13
N LEU A 4 -13.25 -45.19 -54.65
CA LEU A 4 -12.50 -43.96 -54.32
C LEU A 4 -13.44 -42.84 -53.83
N LEU A 5 -12.92 -41.96 -52.97
CA LEU A 5 -13.61 -40.93 -52.19
C LEU A 5 -14.18 -39.76 -53.00
N ILE A 6 -15.27 -39.21 -52.45
CA ILE A 6 -15.89 -37.93 -52.79
C ILE A 6 -14.92 -36.78 -52.50
N LEU A 7 -14.58 -36.00 -53.53
CA LEU A 7 -13.87 -34.72 -53.42
C LEU A 7 -14.84 -33.62 -52.99
N PHE A 8 -14.85 -33.27 -51.70
CA PHE A 8 -15.36 -31.97 -51.23
C PHE A 8 -14.52 -31.48 -50.05
N SER A 9 -13.81 -30.37 -50.25
CA SER A 9 -13.19 -29.44 -49.29
C SER A 9 -11.71 -29.16 -49.57
N ARG A 10 -11.44 -28.11 -50.37
CA ARG A 10 -10.19 -27.32 -50.33
C ARG A 10 -10.29 -26.11 -51.26
N GLN A 11 -11.22 -25.19 -51.03
CA GLN A 11 -11.22 -23.92 -51.77
C GLN A 11 -11.95 -22.77 -51.07
N ILE A 12 -11.80 -22.61 -49.75
CA ILE A 12 -12.24 -21.39 -49.05
C ILE A 12 -11.23 -21.07 -47.93
N TRP A 13 -9.99 -20.73 -48.27
CA TRP A 13 -9.06 -20.09 -47.33
C TRP A 13 -7.85 -19.49 -48.07
N SER A 14 -7.99 -18.30 -48.65
CA SER A 14 -6.84 -17.41 -48.94
C SER A 14 -7.17 -15.96 -49.30
N GLU A 15 -8.43 -15.58 -49.56
CA GLU A 15 -8.68 -14.28 -50.22
C GLU A 15 -9.01 -13.09 -49.29
N ASN A 16 -9.33 -13.30 -48.00
CA ASN A 16 -9.81 -12.20 -47.14
C ASN A 16 -8.81 -11.59 -46.14
N PHE A 17 -7.53 -11.99 -46.14
CA PHE A 17 -6.54 -11.40 -45.22
C PHE A 17 -5.85 -10.15 -45.78
N SER A 18 -5.86 -9.96 -47.11
CA SER A 18 -5.15 -8.84 -47.76
C SER A 18 -5.89 -7.50 -47.65
N SER A 19 -7.21 -7.53 -47.45
CA SER A 19 -8.06 -6.33 -47.36
C SER A 19 -8.09 -5.69 -45.96
N LEU A 20 -7.73 -6.44 -44.92
CA LEU A 20 -7.69 -5.96 -43.53
C LEU A 20 -6.44 -5.10 -43.22
N PHE A 21 -5.36 -5.21 -44.00
CA PHE A 21 -4.11 -4.46 -43.77
C PHE A 21 -3.93 -3.20 -44.63
N LYS A 22 -4.86 -2.89 -45.55
CA LYS A 22 -4.74 -1.73 -46.45
C LYS A 22 -5.15 -0.38 -45.84
N ARG A 23 -5.38 -0.28 -44.52
CA ARG A 23 -5.93 0.93 -43.88
C ARG A 23 -5.15 1.46 -42.67
N ILE A 24 -3.84 1.26 -42.62
CA ILE A 24 -2.96 2.08 -41.78
C ILE A 24 -2.64 3.36 -42.58
N ASN A 25 -3.48 4.37 -42.41
CA ASN A 25 -3.35 5.66 -43.06
C ASN A 25 -2.31 6.52 -42.31
N THR A 26 -1.03 6.44 -42.68
CA THR A 26 0.00 7.39 -42.24
C THR A 26 -0.09 8.67 -43.06
N ARG A 27 -1.00 9.58 -42.67
CA ARG A 27 -0.90 10.99 -43.06
C ARG A 27 -0.12 11.74 -41.98
N GLY A 28 1.20 11.86 -42.18
CA GLY A 28 2.04 12.84 -41.50
C GLY A 28 2.57 13.83 -42.53
N SER A 29 2.12 15.08 -42.49
CA SER A 29 2.70 16.20 -43.23
C SER A 29 3.79 16.86 -42.39
N PHE A 30 4.94 17.13 -43.01
CA PHE A 30 6.10 17.78 -42.40
C PHE A 30 6.10 19.29 -42.66
N GLU A 31 6.24 20.09 -41.61
CA GLU A 31 6.94 21.37 -41.70
C GLU A 31 7.97 21.49 -40.56
N ALA A 32 9.17 21.92 -40.96
CA ALA A 32 10.31 22.38 -40.17
C ALA A 32 10.67 21.66 -38.86
N GLY A 33 11.65 20.74 -38.96
CA GLY A 33 12.68 20.63 -37.92
C GLY A 33 12.39 19.72 -36.71
N ARG A 34 12.02 18.46 -36.95
CA ARG A 34 12.43 17.24 -36.20
C ARG A 34 11.56 16.06 -36.61
N ILE A 35 12.17 15.02 -37.17
CA ILE A 35 11.50 13.78 -37.57
C ILE A 35 12.20 12.63 -36.86
N THR A 36 11.67 12.21 -35.72
CA THR A 36 12.02 10.91 -35.12
C THR A 36 11.18 9.84 -35.82
N PHE A 37 11.82 8.95 -36.56
CA PHE A 37 11.15 7.81 -37.19
C PHE A 37 10.42 6.97 -36.13
N VAL A 38 9.09 6.89 -36.22
CA VAL A 38 8.34 5.80 -35.57
C VAL A 38 8.46 4.59 -36.49
N SER A 39 9.56 3.85 -36.37
CA SER A 39 9.68 2.54 -36.99
C SER A 39 8.76 1.57 -36.26
N ILE A 40 7.55 1.37 -36.79
CA ILE A 40 6.76 0.19 -36.45
C ILE A 40 7.50 -1.00 -37.07
N ILE A 41 8.37 -1.63 -36.28
CA ILE A 41 8.97 -2.91 -36.65
C ILE A 41 7.85 -3.95 -36.57
N ILE A 42 7.33 -4.36 -37.73
CA ILE A 42 6.51 -5.55 -37.86
C ILE A 42 7.44 -6.74 -37.64
N GLY A 43 7.51 -7.22 -36.40
CA GLY A 43 8.13 -8.50 -36.09
C GLY A 43 7.36 -9.63 -36.78
N VAL A 44 8.08 -10.65 -37.27
CA VAL A 44 7.48 -11.85 -37.83
C VAL A 44 6.62 -12.51 -36.74
N LEU A 45 5.31 -12.52 -36.96
CA LEU A 45 4.32 -13.12 -36.07
C LEU A 45 4.36 -14.64 -36.29
N THR A 46 5.22 -15.38 -35.57
CA THR A 46 5.15 -16.84 -35.56
C THR A 46 4.02 -17.27 -34.61
N THR A 47 2.80 -17.42 -35.14
CA THR A 47 1.67 -17.98 -34.40
C THR A 47 1.78 -19.50 -34.34
N LEU A 48 2.33 -20.02 -33.24
CA LEU A 48 1.97 -21.35 -32.72
C LEU A 48 2.02 -21.29 -31.20
N GLY A 49 0.88 -20.96 -30.58
CA GLY A 49 0.59 -21.18 -29.16
C GLY A 49 1.52 -20.51 -28.15
N GLN A 50 0.97 -19.57 -27.37
CA GLN A 50 1.61 -18.74 -26.32
C GLN A 50 2.21 -17.44 -26.85
N GLY A 51 1.80 -16.34 -26.20
CA GLY A 51 2.11 -14.92 -26.36
C GLY A 51 3.15 -14.51 -27.40
N ALA A 52 2.78 -13.55 -28.25
CA ALA A 52 3.72 -12.86 -29.14
C ALA A 52 4.79 -12.13 -28.33
N ILE A 53 6.00 -12.71 -28.27
CA ILE A 53 7.18 -12.03 -27.72
C ILE A 53 7.83 -11.25 -28.87
N ALA A 54 7.66 -9.95 -28.90
CA ALA A 54 8.43 -9.08 -29.78
C ALA A 54 9.87 -8.98 -29.25
N GLN A 55 10.75 -9.92 -29.61
CA GLN A 55 12.19 -9.75 -29.41
C GLN A 55 12.76 -8.96 -30.59
N ALA A 56 13.11 -7.70 -30.35
CA ALA A 56 13.90 -6.94 -31.31
C ALA A 56 15.29 -7.60 -31.46
N PRO A 57 15.81 -7.78 -32.69
CA PRO A 57 17.16 -8.31 -32.88
C PRO A 57 18.18 -7.44 -32.17
N ARG A 58 19.15 -8.10 -31.51
CA ARG A 58 20.23 -7.56 -30.67
C ARG A 58 21.13 -6.48 -31.33
N GLN A 59 20.88 -6.16 -32.59
CA GLN A 59 21.73 -5.33 -33.45
C GLN A 59 21.48 -3.83 -33.26
N PHE A 60 20.42 -3.42 -32.55
CA PHE A 60 20.02 -2.01 -32.42
C PHE A 60 20.14 -1.40 -31.01
N GLY A 61 20.79 -2.06 -30.05
CA GLY A 61 21.14 -1.43 -28.76
C GLY A 61 19.95 -0.99 -27.88
N PHE A 62 18.71 -1.33 -28.23
CA PHE A 62 17.55 -0.99 -27.40
C PHE A 62 17.59 -1.77 -26.08
N GLN A 63 17.81 -1.02 -25.00
CA GLN A 63 17.90 -1.54 -23.63
C GLN A 63 16.53 -1.90 -23.02
N GLY A 64 15.42 -1.74 -23.74
CA GLY A 64 14.11 -2.18 -23.24
C GLY A 64 12.93 -1.99 -24.18
N PHE A 65 11.80 -2.59 -23.82
CA PHE A 65 10.54 -2.57 -24.56
C PHE A 65 9.31 -2.68 -23.62
N VAL A 66 8.13 -2.34 -24.14
CA VAL A 66 6.84 -2.62 -23.50
C VAL A 66 6.16 -3.74 -24.28
N GLY A 67 5.66 -4.76 -23.59
CA GLY A 67 5.04 -5.90 -24.27
C GLY A 67 4.39 -6.92 -23.35
N MET A 68 3.87 -7.97 -23.98
CA MET A 68 3.27 -9.09 -23.27
C MET A 68 4.37 -9.92 -22.59
N LYS A 69 4.23 -10.14 -21.29
CA LYS A 69 5.07 -11.05 -20.50
C LYS A 69 4.54 -12.48 -20.58
N THR A 70 3.22 -12.62 -20.54
CA THR A 70 2.45 -13.86 -20.79
C THR A 70 1.12 -13.47 -21.44
N ASP A 71 0.25 -14.43 -21.75
CA ASP A 71 -1.05 -14.18 -22.39
C ASP A 71 -1.92 -13.15 -21.64
N ASN A 72 -1.79 -13.08 -20.30
CA ASN A 72 -2.59 -12.20 -19.44
C ASN A 72 -1.75 -11.19 -18.66
N GLN A 73 -0.50 -10.94 -19.09
CA GLN A 73 0.40 -10.01 -18.41
C GLN A 73 1.06 -9.05 -19.41
N VAL A 74 1.04 -7.76 -19.10
CA VAL A 74 1.71 -6.71 -19.89
C VAL A 74 2.67 -5.94 -18.99
N GLY A 75 3.85 -5.59 -19.51
CA GLY A 75 4.86 -4.92 -18.69
C GLY A 75 5.97 -4.21 -19.44
N PHE A 76 6.93 -3.75 -18.64
CA PHE A 76 8.14 -3.04 -19.05
C PHE A 76 9.35 -3.96 -18.87
N TYR A 77 10.01 -4.29 -19.96
CA TYR A 77 11.23 -5.07 -19.99
C TYR A 77 12.43 -4.14 -20.18
N LEU A 78 13.37 -4.12 -19.24
CA LEU A 78 14.57 -3.28 -19.31
C LEU A 78 15.81 -4.07 -18.87
N ASN A 79 16.90 -3.97 -19.62
CA ASN A 79 18.20 -4.56 -19.32
C ASN A 79 18.11 -6.05 -18.96
N GLY A 80 17.49 -6.85 -19.83
CA GLY A 80 17.45 -8.30 -19.66
C GLY A 80 16.38 -8.82 -18.68
N ALA A 81 15.56 -7.96 -18.07
CA ALA A 81 14.57 -8.37 -17.07
C ALA A 81 13.27 -7.53 -17.11
N TRP A 82 12.16 -8.16 -16.70
CA TRP A 82 10.90 -7.47 -16.44
C TRP A 82 11.01 -6.64 -15.15
N ARG A 83 10.87 -5.32 -15.27
CA ARG A 83 10.99 -4.39 -14.13
C ARG A 83 9.65 -4.06 -13.48
N MET A 84 8.59 -4.09 -14.28
CA MET A 84 7.22 -3.88 -13.83
C MET A 84 6.25 -4.57 -14.79
N TRP A 85 5.20 -5.22 -14.29
CA TRP A 85 4.11 -5.74 -15.11
C TRP A 85 2.79 -5.69 -14.36
N ALA A 86 1.69 -5.64 -15.10
CA ALA A 86 0.34 -5.81 -14.59
C ALA A 86 -0.23 -7.16 -15.04
N ASN A 87 -1.11 -7.75 -14.23
CA ASN A 87 -1.90 -8.92 -14.62
C ASN A 87 -3.37 -8.54 -14.88
N ASP A 88 -4.14 -9.50 -15.38
CA ASP A 88 -5.58 -9.38 -15.62
C ASP A 88 -6.45 -9.19 -14.36
N GLN A 89 -5.88 -9.38 -13.16
CA GLN A 89 -6.51 -9.11 -11.86
C GLN A 89 -6.24 -7.67 -11.37
N GLY A 90 -5.66 -6.80 -12.21
CA GLY A 90 -5.40 -5.40 -11.87
C GLY A 90 -4.24 -5.21 -10.87
N GLN A 91 -3.45 -6.24 -10.60
CA GLN A 91 -2.29 -6.12 -9.73
C GLN A 91 -1.10 -5.62 -10.52
N VAL A 92 -0.35 -4.67 -9.97
CA VAL A 92 0.92 -4.20 -10.51
C VAL A 92 2.05 -4.79 -9.68
N ILE A 93 2.96 -5.51 -10.35
CA ILE A 93 4.10 -6.15 -9.73
C ILE A 93 5.36 -5.37 -10.09
N THR A 94 6.07 -4.91 -9.05
CA THR A 94 7.37 -4.22 -9.15
C THR A 94 8.37 -4.94 -8.25
N PRO A 95 9.19 -5.89 -8.77
CA PRO A 95 10.11 -6.66 -7.93
C PRO A 95 11.12 -5.82 -7.15
N GLY A 96 11.48 -4.64 -7.66
CA GLY A 96 12.36 -3.68 -6.99
C GLY A 96 11.66 -2.78 -5.96
N GLY A 97 10.36 -2.98 -5.72
CA GLY A 97 9.54 -2.09 -4.89
C GLY A 97 9.22 -0.76 -5.58
N VAL A 98 8.48 0.09 -4.86
CA VAL A 98 8.13 1.45 -5.28
C VAL A 98 8.88 2.44 -4.40
N LEU A 99 9.74 3.25 -5.01
CA LEU A 99 10.40 4.36 -4.33
C LEU A 99 9.61 5.64 -4.56
N GLN A 100 9.33 6.37 -3.47
CA GLN A 100 8.69 7.67 -3.51
C GLN A 100 9.72 8.77 -3.24
N VAL A 101 9.85 9.72 -4.17
CA VAL A 101 10.75 10.85 -4.02
C VAL A 101 10.31 11.70 -2.81
N SER A 102 11.20 11.85 -1.82
CA SER A 102 10.87 12.45 -0.51
C SER A 102 11.92 13.46 -0.02
N ASP A 103 12.71 14.03 -0.94
CA ASP A 103 13.78 15.00 -0.65
C ASP A 103 13.22 16.29 -0.04
N GLN A 104 13.89 16.83 1.00
CA GLN A 104 13.48 18.06 1.70
C GLN A 104 13.40 19.27 0.77
N ARG A 105 14.26 19.35 -0.25
CA ARG A 105 14.30 20.47 -1.23
C ARG A 105 13.07 20.53 -2.12
N LEU A 106 12.29 19.45 -2.18
CA LEU A 106 11.07 19.34 -2.97
C LEU A 106 9.81 19.58 -2.12
N LYS A 107 9.97 19.97 -0.85
CA LYS A 107 8.87 20.17 0.10
C LYS A 107 8.86 21.61 0.62
N LYS A 108 7.67 22.12 0.93
CA LYS A 108 7.46 23.44 1.54
C LYS A 108 6.48 23.31 2.70
N ASN A 109 6.57 24.21 3.68
CA ASN A 109 5.66 24.30 4.83
C ASN A 109 5.48 22.96 5.56
N THR A 110 6.57 22.26 5.84
CA THR A 110 6.52 20.96 6.52
C THR A 110 6.15 21.15 7.99
N VAL A 111 5.05 20.53 8.41
CA VAL A 111 4.60 20.47 9.80
C VAL A 111 4.46 19.00 10.19
N ALA A 112 4.83 18.66 11.42
CA ALA A 112 4.66 17.30 11.93
C ALA A 112 3.16 16.95 12.00
N VAL A 113 2.82 15.70 11.68
CA VAL A 113 1.45 15.23 11.86
C VAL A 113 1.16 15.03 13.35
N THR A 114 0.00 15.49 13.80
CA THR A 114 -0.41 15.43 15.20
C THR A 114 -1.70 14.63 15.36
N GLU A 115 -2.00 14.26 16.61
CA GLU A 115 -3.23 13.55 16.99
C GLU A 115 -3.36 12.18 16.32
N SER A 116 -2.22 11.57 15.97
CA SER A 116 -2.19 10.41 15.08
C SER A 116 -2.81 9.19 15.76
N ILE A 117 -2.59 8.97 17.06
CA ILE A 117 -3.28 7.88 17.80
C ILE A 117 -4.79 8.06 17.73
N SER A 118 -5.29 9.28 17.95
CA SER A 118 -6.73 9.53 18.05
C SER A 118 -7.44 9.30 16.71
N LYS A 119 -6.84 9.77 15.61
CA LYS A 119 -7.36 9.59 14.26
C LYS A 119 -7.31 8.13 13.82
N LEU A 120 -6.19 7.44 14.08
CA LEU A 120 -6.05 6.02 13.75
C LEU A 120 -7.03 5.13 14.54
N LYS A 121 -7.30 5.45 15.81
CA LYS A 121 -8.32 4.75 16.62
C LYS A 121 -9.73 4.85 16.04
N GLY A 122 -10.00 5.89 15.24
CA GLY A 122 -11.28 6.07 14.57
C GLY A 122 -11.46 5.19 13.33
N LEU A 123 -10.37 4.59 12.82
CA LEU A 123 -10.41 3.70 11.65
C LEU A 123 -10.75 2.27 12.04
N THR A 124 -11.53 1.61 11.19
CA THR A 124 -11.81 0.19 11.29
C THR A 124 -11.20 -0.55 10.11
N GLY A 125 -10.45 -1.61 10.40
CA GLY A 125 -9.98 -2.55 9.38
C GLY A 125 -11.07 -3.56 9.05
N TYR A 126 -11.33 -3.75 7.76
CA TYR A 126 -12.37 -4.65 7.26
C TYR A 126 -11.76 -5.80 6.49
N TYR A 127 -12.36 -6.97 6.64
CA TYR A 127 -12.27 -7.99 5.61
C TYR A 127 -13.43 -7.84 4.64
N TYR A 128 -13.17 -7.98 3.35
CA TYR A 128 -14.20 -7.82 2.32
C TYR A 128 -13.97 -8.75 1.13
N TYR A 129 -14.99 -8.83 0.29
CA TYR A 129 -14.96 -9.49 -1.02
C TYR A 129 -15.41 -8.48 -2.07
N TRP A 130 -14.84 -8.56 -3.27
CA TRP A 130 -15.27 -7.70 -4.36
C TRP A 130 -16.64 -8.11 -4.88
N ILE A 131 -17.53 -7.14 -5.08
CA ILE A 131 -18.85 -7.37 -5.69
C ILE A 131 -18.70 -7.73 -7.19
N ASP A 132 -17.75 -7.09 -7.87
CA ASP A 132 -17.46 -7.40 -9.27
C ASP A 132 -16.75 -8.75 -9.36
N ALA A 133 -17.41 -9.73 -10.01
CA ALA A 133 -16.89 -11.07 -10.22
C ALA A 133 -15.62 -11.13 -11.09
N LYS A 134 -15.29 -10.04 -11.79
CA LYS A 134 -14.04 -9.94 -12.57
C LYS A 134 -12.81 -9.65 -11.69
N GLN A 135 -13.02 -9.25 -10.45
CA GLN A 135 -11.95 -9.00 -9.48
C GLN A 135 -11.64 -10.26 -8.67
N ASP A 136 -10.53 -10.22 -7.93
CA ASP A 136 -10.11 -11.31 -7.05
C ASP A 136 -11.19 -11.62 -5.99
N GLN A 137 -11.84 -12.78 -6.12
CA GLN A 137 -12.91 -13.23 -5.23
C GLN A 137 -12.40 -13.81 -3.90
N ARG A 138 -11.08 -13.80 -3.66
CA ARG A 138 -10.53 -14.16 -2.34
C ARG A 138 -10.82 -13.05 -1.33
N LYS A 139 -10.83 -13.44 -0.06
CA LYS A 139 -10.98 -12.53 1.07
C LYS A 139 -9.85 -11.50 1.06
N GLN A 140 -10.20 -10.23 0.96
CA GLN A 140 -9.29 -9.09 1.01
C GLN A 140 -9.35 -8.43 2.38
N THR A 141 -8.36 -7.58 2.67
CA THR A 141 -8.32 -6.75 3.88
C THR A 141 -8.06 -5.30 3.48
N GLY A 142 -8.75 -4.36 4.09
CA GLY A 142 -8.56 -2.94 3.79
C GLY A 142 -9.39 -2.02 4.66
N LEU A 143 -9.48 -0.77 4.21
CA LEU A 143 -10.26 0.31 4.83
C LEU A 143 -11.40 0.72 3.91
N ILE A 144 -12.48 1.22 4.50
CA ILE A 144 -13.55 1.91 3.76
C ILE A 144 -13.12 3.36 3.55
N ALA A 145 -13.08 3.80 2.30
CA ALA A 145 -12.60 5.13 1.93
C ALA A 145 -13.45 6.25 2.56
N GLN A 146 -14.77 6.08 2.62
CA GLN A 146 -15.71 7.04 3.20
C GLN A 146 -15.53 7.22 4.71
N GLU A 147 -15.11 6.17 5.43
CA GLU A 147 -14.79 6.27 6.85
C GLU A 147 -13.41 6.89 7.05
N THR A 148 -12.46 6.51 6.21
CA THR A 148 -11.10 7.04 6.22
C THR A 148 -11.10 8.55 5.98
N GLU A 149 -11.93 9.04 5.06
CA GLU A 149 -12.07 10.46 4.71
C GLU A 149 -12.48 11.34 5.91
N LYS A 150 -13.21 10.78 6.90
CA LYS A 150 -13.60 11.52 8.11
C LYS A 150 -12.41 11.91 8.98
N TYR A 151 -11.34 11.11 8.95
CA TYR A 151 -10.16 11.28 9.79
C TYR A 151 -8.92 11.73 9.01
N PHE A 152 -8.81 11.32 7.74
CA PHE A 152 -7.70 11.57 6.82
C PHE A 152 -8.21 11.98 5.44
N PRO A 153 -8.88 13.14 5.30
CA PRO A 153 -9.41 13.59 4.02
C PRO A 153 -8.32 13.75 2.95
N GLU A 154 -7.09 14.11 3.35
CA GLU A 154 -5.93 14.25 2.48
C GLU A 154 -5.43 12.93 1.88
N LEU A 155 -5.84 11.79 2.45
CA LEU A 155 -5.47 10.45 1.98
C LEU A 155 -6.52 9.82 1.08
N VAL A 156 -7.66 10.48 0.86
CA VAL A 156 -8.76 9.96 0.05
C VAL A 156 -8.92 10.80 -1.22
N VAL A 157 -8.88 10.11 -2.36
CA VAL A 157 -9.08 10.73 -3.67
C VAL A 157 -10.41 10.25 -4.24
N THR A 158 -11.25 11.17 -4.70
CA THR A 158 -12.48 10.84 -5.41
C THR A 158 -12.23 10.89 -6.91
N ALA A 159 -12.42 9.77 -7.59
CA ALA A 159 -12.30 9.66 -9.04
C ALA A 159 -13.51 10.30 -9.75
N LYS A 160 -13.38 10.52 -11.07
CA LYS A 160 -14.42 11.20 -11.88
C LYS A 160 -15.75 10.44 -11.93
N ASP A 161 -15.72 9.13 -11.73
CA ASP A 161 -16.87 8.24 -11.69
C ASP A 161 -17.54 8.17 -10.30
N GLY A 162 -17.03 8.93 -9.32
CA GLY A 162 -17.56 9.00 -7.97
C GLY A 162 -16.99 7.97 -6.98
N TYR A 163 -16.17 7.02 -7.45
CA TYR A 163 -15.51 6.07 -6.55
C TYR A 163 -14.35 6.71 -5.81
N LYS A 164 -14.15 6.31 -4.55
CA LYS A 164 -13.09 6.82 -3.69
C LYS A 164 -11.95 5.80 -3.57
N ALA A 165 -10.72 6.28 -3.62
CA ALA A 165 -9.50 5.51 -3.44
C ALA A 165 -8.71 6.04 -2.23
N VAL A 166 -8.02 5.14 -1.52
CA VAL A 166 -7.24 5.46 -0.32
C VAL A 166 -5.75 5.36 -0.63
N ASN A 167 -4.99 6.39 -0.25
CA ASN A 167 -3.53 6.38 -0.23
C ASN A 167 -3.02 5.71 1.07
N TYR A 168 -2.92 4.38 1.03
CA TYR A 168 -2.41 3.59 2.18
C TYR A 168 -0.99 3.98 2.61
N ILE A 169 -0.13 4.40 1.67
CA ILE A 169 1.26 4.77 1.99
C ILE A 169 1.28 6.05 2.85
N GLY A 170 0.32 6.95 2.66
CA GLY A 170 0.19 8.15 3.47
C GLY A 170 -0.21 7.91 4.93
N LEU A 171 -0.64 6.69 5.30
CA LEU A 171 -0.88 6.32 6.70
C LEU A 171 0.43 6.09 7.47
N ILE A 172 1.55 5.81 6.80
CA ILE A 172 2.82 5.47 7.45
C ILE A 172 3.34 6.61 8.37
N PRO A 173 3.37 7.89 7.95
CA PRO A 173 3.74 8.99 8.85
C PRO A 173 2.88 9.07 10.10
N HIS A 174 1.57 8.83 10.00
CA HIS A 174 0.68 8.79 11.15
C HIS A 174 0.97 7.61 12.07
N LEU A 175 1.28 6.43 11.52
CA LEU A 175 1.67 5.28 12.33
C LEU A 175 2.97 5.55 13.10
N ILE A 176 3.94 6.22 12.50
CA ILE A 176 5.20 6.61 13.15
C ILE A 176 4.93 7.56 14.33
N GLU A 177 4.18 8.63 14.11
CA GLU A 177 3.87 9.58 15.19
C GLU A 177 2.97 8.94 16.25
N ALA A 178 2.08 8.02 15.87
CA ALA A 178 1.28 7.30 16.85
C ALA A 178 2.11 6.38 17.76
N ILE A 179 3.17 5.75 17.24
CA ILE A 179 4.10 4.98 18.06
C ILE A 179 4.85 5.88 19.04
N LYS A 180 5.33 7.06 18.59
CA LYS A 180 6.00 8.03 19.46
C LYS A 180 5.05 8.59 20.54
N GLU A 181 3.82 8.93 20.17
CA GLU A 181 2.78 9.34 21.10
C GLU A 181 2.50 8.23 22.14
N LEU A 182 2.55 6.96 21.74
CA LEU A 182 2.32 5.82 22.62
C LEU A 182 3.48 5.62 23.59
N ASP A 183 4.71 5.71 23.09
CA ASP A 183 5.94 5.61 23.89
C ASP A 183 5.96 6.68 25.00
N LYS A 184 5.67 7.93 24.64
CA LYS A 184 5.55 9.04 25.60
C LYS A 184 4.51 8.76 26.69
N LYS A 185 3.33 8.23 26.31
CA LYS A 185 2.29 7.85 27.29
C LYS A 185 2.75 6.73 28.21
N THR A 186 3.57 5.80 27.72
CA THR A 186 4.10 4.71 28.56
C THR A 186 5.13 5.21 29.57
N GLU A 187 5.97 6.17 29.18
CA GLU A 187 6.90 6.86 30.10
C GLU A 187 6.15 7.63 31.18
N GLU A 188 5.15 8.43 30.77
CA GLU A 188 4.29 9.18 31.70
C GLU A 188 3.60 8.24 32.72
N ILE A 189 3.07 7.11 32.26
CA ILE A 189 2.47 6.10 33.14
C ILE A 189 3.50 5.47 34.08
N ALA A 190 4.73 5.24 33.61
CA ALA A 190 5.79 4.67 34.44
C ALA A 190 6.21 5.63 35.57
N ASP A 191 6.30 6.92 35.28
CA ASP A 191 6.66 7.92 36.29
C ASP A 191 5.54 8.13 37.31
N LEU A 192 4.29 8.21 36.86
CA LEU A 192 3.12 8.23 37.75
C LEU A 192 3.07 7.00 38.68
N LYS A 193 3.50 5.83 38.19
CA LYS A 193 3.60 4.62 39.04
C LYS A 193 4.69 4.73 40.10
N LYS A 194 5.84 5.37 39.81
CA LYS A 194 6.91 5.61 40.79
C LYS A 194 6.44 6.57 41.88
N GLU A 195 5.78 7.67 41.48
CA GLU A 195 5.20 8.62 42.42
C GLU A 195 4.12 7.96 43.29
N LEU A 196 3.26 7.14 42.70
CA LEU A 196 2.26 6.40 43.46
C LEU A 196 2.91 5.42 44.47
N ALA A 197 4.04 4.81 44.12
CA ALA A 197 4.77 3.93 45.02
C ALA A 197 5.37 4.69 46.21
N SER A 198 5.96 5.86 46.00
CA SER A 198 6.51 6.69 47.08
C SER A 198 5.42 7.20 48.02
N VAL A 199 4.27 7.64 47.46
CA VAL A 199 3.11 8.05 48.24
C VAL A 199 2.57 6.89 49.10
N ARG A 200 2.50 5.68 48.54
CA ARG A 200 2.08 4.49 49.31
C ARG A 200 3.05 4.16 50.44
N GLU A 201 4.35 4.34 50.23
CA GLU A 201 5.35 4.12 51.28
C GLU A 201 5.21 5.16 52.41
N MET A 202 5.04 6.44 52.06
CA MET A 202 4.79 7.50 53.03
C MET A 202 3.52 7.24 53.84
N ASN A 203 2.43 6.78 53.20
CA ASN A 203 1.20 6.43 53.90
C ASN A 203 1.39 5.26 54.87
N LYS A 204 2.21 4.25 54.53
CA LYS A 204 2.55 3.18 55.47
C LYS A 204 3.32 3.71 56.67
N LYS A 205 4.36 4.53 56.45
CA LYS A 205 5.14 5.15 57.52
C LYS A 205 4.28 6.03 58.43
N LEU A 206 3.35 6.78 57.85
CA LEU A 206 2.38 7.58 58.59
C LEU A 206 1.50 6.69 59.47
N SER A 207 0.93 5.62 58.93
CA SER A 207 0.09 4.71 59.71
C SER A 207 0.83 4.04 60.88
N THR A 208 2.11 3.69 60.68
CA THR A 208 2.94 3.15 61.77
C THR A 208 3.25 4.20 62.81
N LEU A 209 3.51 5.45 62.40
CA LEU A 209 3.78 6.55 63.30
C LEU A 209 2.54 6.89 64.14
N GLU A 210 1.36 6.92 63.52
CA GLU A 210 0.08 7.09 64.20
C GLU A 210 -0.16 6.01 65.27
N ALA A 211 0.17 4.74 64.95
CA ALA A 211 0.09 3.65 65.92
C ALA A 211 1.05 3.86 67.11
N SER A 212 2.32 4.19 66.84
CA SER A 212 3.31 4.46 67.90
C SER A 212 2.93 5.65 68.78
N VAL A 213 2.40 6.73 68.20
CA VAL A 213 1.91 7.89 68.98
C VAL A 213 0.76 7.50 69.89
N LYS A 214 -0.18 6.68 69.40
CA LYS A 214 -1.31 6.20 70.21
C LYS A 214 -0.85 5.34 71.40
N GLU A 215 0.15 4.49 71.19
CA GLU A 215 0.75 3.70 72.28
C GLU A 215 1.46 4.57 73.32
N LEU A 216 2.20 5.60 72.89
CA LEU A 216 2.86 6.54 73.80
C LEU A 216 1.86 7.31 74.66
N LEU A 217 0.76 7.79 74.07
CA LEU A 217 -0.31 8.47 74.80
C LEU A 217 -0.95 7.54 75.84
N ALA A 218 -1.25 6.30 75.46
CA ALA A 218 -1.76 5.30 76.39
C ALA A 218 -0.76 4.98 77.52
N GLY A 219 0.55 5.03 77.24
CA GLY A 219 1.61 4.90 78.23
C GLY A 219 1.65 6.07 79.21
N GLN A 220 1.55 7.32 78.73
CA GLN A 220 1.53 8.52 79.58
C GLN A 220 0.32 8.54 80.53
N GLU A 221 -0.86 8.15 80.06
CA GLU A 221 -2.06 8.03 80.90
C GLU A 221 -1.85 7.04 82.06
N ARG A 222 -1.21 5.88 81.79
CA ARG A 222 -0.88 4.87 82.81
C ARG A 222 0.11 5.39 83.85
N PHE A 223 1.13 6.15 83.45
CA PHE A 223 2.12 6.73 84.37
C PHE A 223 1.54 7.83 85.27
N SER A 224 0.65 8.68 84.74
CA SER A 224 -0.01 9.72 85.54
C SER A 224 -0.90 9.13 86.65
N ASN A 225 -1.61 8.03 86.35
CA ASN A 225 -2.47 7.34 87.31
C ASN A 225 -1.69 6.60 88.42
N GLN A 226 -0.39 6.35 88.24
CA GLN A 226 0.46 5.68 89.24
C GLN A 226 1.18 6.68 90.17
N THR A 227 1.36 7.93 89.77
CA THR A 227 2.13 8.95 90.53
C THR A 227 1.25 9.96 91.28
N GLY A 228 -0.08 9.93 91.08
CA GLY A 228 -1.05 10.80 91.76
C GLY A 228 -1.62 10.26 93.09
N LYS A 229 -0.87 9.45 93.86
CA LYS A 229 -1.24 9.02 95.21
C LYS A 229 -0.26 9.52 96.26
#